data_AF-A0A3D5RSI8-F1
#
_entry.id   AF-A0A3D5RSI8-F1
#
_cell.length_a   1.000
_cell.length_b   1.000
_cell.length_c   1.000
_cell.angle_alpha   90.00
_cell.angle_beta   90.00
_cell.angle_gamma   90.00
#
_symmetry.space_group_name_H-M   'P 1'
#
loop_
_entity.id
_entity.type
_entity.pdbx_description
1 polymer ?
#
loop_
_entity_poly.entity_id
_entity_poly.type
_entity_poly.pdbx_seq_one_letter_code
_entity_poly.pdbx_strand_id
1 'polypeptide(L)'
;LPPLILIIAVLGSILAGIATPTESASVGAVGALLLSISKRRLNMDILQQIMHSTMTITSMVFVILLGATVFSLTFRGLGGENLVYGILADIPGGANGAILVVMLLVFVLGFFLDTFQIIFIVVPIAAPVLIQLGVDPIWLGVMIGVNLQTSFLTPPFGFALFYLRGAAKAVIKTADIYRGALPFVALQVIGLLLLWFFPSIATKLPDIIYRAEASPAAISAPANTNGDSTPKARPGSGDDFKDLFGTRNEQRVAPSDDFRDLFSDR
;
A
#
# COMPACT_ATOMS: atom_id res chain seq x y z
N LEU A 1 27.51 -15.93 -5.15
CA LEU A 1 26.60 -17.10 -5.03
C LEU A 1 25.51 -16.91 -3.98
N PRO A 2 25.78 -16.59 -2.70
CA PRO A 2 24.73 -16.57 -1.67
C PRO A 2 23.54 -15.62 -1.95
N PRO A 3 23.75 -14.40 -2.47
CA PRO A 3 22.63 -13.53 -2.84
C PRO A 3 21.77 -14.07 -3.98
N LEU A 4 22.35 -14.82 -4.92
CA LEU A 4 21.62 -15.41 -6.04
C LEU A 4 20.66 -16.51 -5.58
N ILE A 5 21.10 -17.32 -4.61
CA ILE A 5 20.27 -18.35 -3.97
C ILE A 5 19.06 -17.71 -3.27
N LEU A 6 19.26 -16.57 -2.59
CA LEU A 6 18.16 -15.84 -1.98
C LEU A 6 17.18 -15.27 -3.00
N ILE A 7 17.67 -14.71 -4.10
CA ILE A 7 16.81 -14.20 -5.18
C ILE A 7 15.95 -15.34 -5.75
N ILE A 8 16.57 -16.49 -6.05
CA ILE A 8 15.85 -17.66 -6.58
C ILE A 8 14.86 -18.20 -5.54
N ALA A 9 15.23 -18.25 -4.27
CA ALA A 9 14.34 -18.72 -3.21
C ALA A 9 13.10 -17.81 -3.07
N VAL A 10 13.29 -16.48 -3.05
CA VAL A 10 12.20 -15.50 -2.88
C VAL A 10 11.33 -15.42 -4.13
N LEU A 11 11.91 -15.26 -5.33
CA LEU A 11 11.09 -15.24 -6.55
C LEU A 11 10.46 -16.61 -6.83
N GLY A 12 11.18 -17.70 -6.56
CA GLY A 12 10.68 -19.05 -6.72
C GLY A 12 9.50 -19.35 -5.81
N SER A 13 9.52 -18.90 -4.54
CA SER A 13 8.40 -19.11 -3.62
C SER A 13 7.15 -18.33 -4.00
N ILE A 14 7.31 -17.12 -4.55
CA ILE A 14 6.20 -16.31 -5.09
C ILE A 14 5.61 -16.97 -6.33
N LEU A 15 6.45 -17.30 -7.31
CA LEU A 15 5.99 -17.84 -8.61
C LEU A 15 5.42 -19.25 -8.50
N ALA A 16 5.92 -20.06 -7.57
CA ALA A 16 5.38 -21.39 -7.30
C ALA A 16 4.10 -21.37 -6.44
N GLY A 17 3.67 -20.19 -5.97
CA GLY A 17 2.48 -20.04 -5.11
C GLY A 17 2.64 -20.65 -3.71
N ILE A 18 3.86 -20.99 -3.30
CA ILE A 18 4.15 -21.61 -2.00
C ILE A 18 4.06 -20.57 -0.88
N ALA A 19 4.46 -19.34 -1.18
CA ALA A 19 4.48 -18.26 -0.21
C ALA A 19 3.93 -16.98 -0.85
N THR A 20 3.07 -16.30 -0.11
CA THR A 20 2.61 -14.94 -0.45
C THR A 20 3.78 -13.95 -0.47
N PRO A 21 3.64 -12.76 -1.07
CA PRO A 21 4.72 -11.76 -1.12
C PRO A 21 5.28 -11.40 0.26
N THR A 22 4.43 -11.34 1.29
CA THR A 22 4.82 -11.08 2.69
C THR A 22 5.59 -12.24 3.30
N GLU A 23 5.15 -13.48 3.07
CA GLU A 23 5.86 -14.69 3.53
C GLU A 23 7.20 -14.84 2.80
N SER A 24 7.24 -14.55 1.51
CA SER A 24 8.47 -14.58 0.71
C SER A 24 9.48 -13.52 1.14
N ALA A 25 9.02 -12.34 1.57
CA ALA A 25 9.89 -11.33 2.18
C ALA A 25 10.53 -11.84 3.48
N SER A 26 9.81 -12.63 4.28
CA SER A 26 10.36 -13.24 5.50
C SER A 26 11.47 -14.26 5.19
N VAL A 27 11.31 -15.05 4.10
CA VAL A 27 12.35 -15.98 3.60
C VAL A 27 13.63 -15.21 3.24
N GLY A 28 13.49 -14.06 2.58
CA GLY A 28 14.63 -13.18 2.28
C GLY A 28 15.33 -12.65 3.54
N ALA A 29 14.56 -12.22 4.55
CA ALA A 29 15.09 -11.69 5.80
C ALA A 29 15.80 -12.76 6.64
N VAL A 30 15.18 -13.94 6.82
CA VAL A 30 15.77 -15.10 7.50
C VAL A 30 17.02 -15.56 6.76
N GLY A 31 16.96 -15.62 5.42
CA GLY A 31 18.10 -15.96 4.59
C GLY A 31 19.27 -15.00 4.74
N ALA A 32 19.01 -13.69 4.75
CA ALA A 32 20.04 -12.68 5.00
C ALA A 32 20.64 -12.80 6.41
N LEU A 33 19.82 -13.08 7.43
CA LEU A 33 20.26 -13.31 8.80
C LEU A 33 21.20 -14.52 8.88
N LEU A 34 20.80 -15.66 8.31
CA LEU A 34 21.62 -16.88 8.26
C LEU A 34 22.96 -16.66 7.55
N LEU A 35 22.96 -15.91 6.44
CA LEU A 35 24.21 -15.55 5.76
C LEU A 35 25.12 -14.66 6.61
N SER A 36 24.54 -13.75 7.39
CA SER A 36 25.29 -12.90 8.32
C SER A 36 25.91 -13.72 9.47
N ILE A 37 25.15 -14.70 10.02
CA ILE A 37 25.64 -15.66 11.02
C ILE A 37 26.81 -16.47 10.44
N SER A 38 26.62 -17.06 9.26
CA SER A 38 27.62 -17.89 8.59
C SER A 38 28.93 -17.12 8.33
N LYS A 39 28.82 -15.82 7.99
CA LYS A 39 29.99 -14.94 7.80
C LYS A 39 30.58 -14.38 9.11
N ARG A 40 30.03 -14.72 10.28
CA ARG A 40 30.43 -14.18 11.60
C ARG A 40 30.46 -12.64 11.63
N ARG A 41 29.52 -12.00 10.93
CA ARG A 41 29.42 -10.53 10.86
C ARG A 41 28.24 -9.97 11.65
N LEU A 42 27.51 -10.82 12.35
CA LEU A 42 26.46 -10.40 13.26
C LEU A 42 27.07 -9.85 14.55
N ASN A 43 26.78 -8.58 14.81
CA ASN A 43 27.04 -7.90 16.07
C ASN A 43 25.73 -7.29 16.57
N MET A 44 25.55 -7.24 17.89
CA MET A 44 24.41 -6.60 18.53
C MET A 44 24.28 -5.13 18.11
N ASP A 45 25.40 -4.42 17.94
CA ASP A 45 25.38 -3.02 17.49
C ASP A 45 24.77 -2.88 16.09
N ILE A 46 25.16 -3.78 15.16
CA ILE A 46 24.64 -3.81 13.79
C ILE A 46 23.15 -4.19 13.81
N LEU A 47 22.77 -5.16 14.65
CA LEU A 47 21.38 -5.57 14.78
C LEU A 47 20.50 -4.42 15.30
N GLN A 48 20.93 -3.72 16.34
CA GLN A 48 20.22 -2.55 16.87
C GLN A 48 20.11 -1.43 15.82
N GLN A 49 21.19 -1.17 15.08
CA GLN A 49 21.18 -0.17 14.00
C GLN A 49 20.16 -0.52 12.90
N ILE A 50 20.12 -1.78 12.45
CA ILE A 50 19.17 -2.25 11.44
C ILE A 50 17.74 -2.17 11.96
N MET A 51 17.51 -2.62 13.20
CA MET A 51 16.18 -2.57 13.83
C MET A 51 15.67 -1.13 13.96
N HIS A 52 16.51 -0.19 14.42
CA HIS A 52 16.14 1.22 14.55
C HIS A 52 15.85 1.87 13.19
N SER A 53 16.69 1.60 12.19
CA SER A 53 16.48 2.10 10.82
C SER A 53 15.19 1.54 10.22
N THR A 54 14.93 0.25 10.40
CA THR A 54 13.71 -0.41 9.92
C THR A 54 12.48 0.16 10.61
N MET A 55 12.53 0.33 11.93
CA MET A 55 11.45 0.94 12.71
C MET A 55 11.16 2.37 12.23
N THR A 56 12.19 3.18 11.97
CA THR A 56 12.01 4.59 11.55
C THR A 56 11.38 4.69 10.17
N ILE A 57 11.84 3.90 9.20
CA ILE A 57 11.25 3.89 7.85
C ILE A 57 9.80 3.39 7.93
N THR A 58 9.57 2.32 8.71
CA THR A 58 8.23 1.73 8.89
C THR A 58 7.28 2.70 9.57
N SER A 59 7.72 3.42 10.61
CA SER A 59 6.87 4.39 11.32
C SER A 59 6.50 5.59 10.44
N MET A 60 7.44 6.11 9.65
CA MET A 60 7.12 7.13 8.64
C MET A 60 6.02 6.66 7.69
N VAL A 61 6.15 5.44 7.16
CA VAL A 61 5.16 4.84 6.26
C VAL A 61 3.78 4.69 6.94
N PHE A 62 3.74 4.19 8.18
CA PHE A 62 2.47 4.04 8.91
C PHE A 62 1.78 5.39 9.20
N VAL A 63 2.54 6.43 9.55
CA VAL A 63 1.96 7.77 9.78
C VAL A 63 1.32 8.30 8.50
N ILE A 64 2.00 8.16 7.36
CA ILE A 64 1.47 8.55 6.05
C ILE A 64 0.22 7.74 5.71
N LEU A 65 0.25 6.42 5.94
CA LEU A 65 -0.90 5.54 5.71
C LEU A 65 -2.12 5.94 6.54
N LEU A 66 -1.93 6.25 7.83
CA LEU A 66 -3.01 6.71 8.70
C LEU A 66 -3.61 8.03 8.20
N GLY A 67 -2.76 9.01 7.90
CA GLY A 67 -3.20 10.31 7.38
C GLY A 67 -3.94 10.17 6.05
N ALA A 68 -3.39 9.38 5.12
CA ALA A 68 -4.01 9.11 3.83
C ALA A 68 -5.34 8.35 3.96
N THR A 69 -5.46 7.43 4.91
CA THR A 69 -6.71 6.69 5.16
C THR A 69 -7.79 7.62 5.69
N VAL A 70 -7.47 8.46 6.69
CA VAL A 70 -8.42 9.45 7.23
C VAL A 70 -8.84 10.43 6.13
N PHE A 71 -7.87 11.00 5.40
CA PHE A 71 -8.14 11.88 4.27
C PHE A 71 -9.01 11.19 3.23
N SER A 72 -8.67 9.97 2.82
CA SER A 72 -9.42 9.24 1.80
C SER A 72 -10.84 8.93 2.24
N LEU A 73 -11.08 8.56 3.49
CA LEU A 73 -12.43 8.29 4.00
C LEU A 73 -13.27 9.58 4.05
N THR A 74 -12.70 10.66 4.57
CA THR A 74 -13.41 11.96 4.62
C THR A 74 -13.65 12.50 3.21
N PHE A 75 -12.67 12.42 2.31
CA PHE A 75 -12.79 12.87 0.93
C PHE A 75 -13.91 12.13 0.19
N ARG A 76 -13.96 10.80 0.31
CA ARG A 76 -15.05 9.99 -0.26
C ARG A 76 -16.39 10.30 0.40
N GLY A 77 -16.41 10.45 1.73
CA GLY A 77 -17.63 10.79 2.48
C GLY A 77 -18.23 12.14 2.09
N LEU A 78 -17.41 13.09 1.63
CA LEU A 78 -17.84 14.38 1.10
C LEU A 78 -18.19 14.36 -0.40
N GLY A 79 -18.17 13.18 -1.04
CA GLY A 79 -18.45 13.03 -2.47
C GLY A 79 -17.27 13.40 -3.38
N GLY A 80 -16.04 13.43 -2.86
CA GLY A 80 -14.83 13.76 -3.61
C GLY A 80 -14.56 12.82 -4.78
N GLU A 81 -15.04 11.57 -4.74
CA GLU A 81 -14.96 10.64 -5.87
C GLU A 81 -15.67 11.19 -7.11
N ASN A 82 -16.86 11.80 -6.93
CA ASN A 82 -17.62 12.40 -8.03
C ASN A 82 -16.93 13.63 -8.60
N LEU A 83 -16.24 14.42 -7.75
CA LEU A 83 -15.48 15.58 -8.17
C LEU A 83 -14.29 15.16 -9.06
N VAL A 84 -13.53 14.17 -8.62
CA VAL A 84 -12.38 13.66 -9.39
C VAL A 84 -12.87 12.95 -10.65
N TYR A 85 -13.97 12.20 -10.57
CA TYR A 85 -14.62 11.60 -11.74
C TYR A 85 -15.00 12.66 -12.77
N GLY A 86 -15.67 13.75 -12.37
CA GLY A 86 -16.03 14.83 -13.29
C GLY A 86 -14.80 15.44 -13.98
N ILE A 87 -13.77 15.78 -13.20
CA ILE A 87 -12.51 16.31 -13.74
C ILE A 87 -11.87 15.34 -14.74
N LEU A 88 -11.82 14.04 -14.41
CA LEU A 88 -11.19 13.05 -15.27
C LEU A 88 -12.04 12.67 -16.50
N ALA A 89 -13.37 12.67 -16.36
CA ALA A 89 -14.30 12.37 -17.45
C ALA A 89 -14.35 13.49 -18.48
N ASP A 90 -14.14 14.74 -18.05
CA ASP A 90 -14.09 15.92 -18.92
C ASP A 90 -12.77 16.02 -19.71
N ILE A 91 -11.76 15.20 -19.39
CA ILE A 91 -10.49 15.18 -20.12
C ILE A 91 -10.72 14.61 -21.54
N PRO A 92 -10.23 15.30 -22.59
CA PRO A 92 -10.31 14.80 -23.94
C PRO A 92 -9.57 13.46 -24.08
N GLY A 93 -10.22 12.48 -24.70
CA GLY A 93 -9.67 11.12 -24.86
C GLY A 93 -10.26 10.07 -23.91
N GLY A 94 -11.26 10.42 -23.10
CA GLY A 94 -12.01 9.48 -22.27
C GLY A 94 -11.12 8.77 -21.25
N ALA A 95 -11.37 7.48 -21.00
CA ALA A 95 -10.60 6.68 -20.05
C ALA A 95 -9.09 6.73 -20.32
N ASN A 96 -8.66 6.66 -21.59
CA ASN A 96 -7.24 6.70 -21.94
C ASN A 96 -6.61 8.06 -21.65
N GLY A 97 -7.34 9.16 -21.88
CA GLY A 97 -6.91 10.51 -21.52
C GLY A 97 -6.75 10.67 -20.01
N ALA A 98 -7.74 10.20 -19.24
CA ALA A 98 -7.70 10.21 -17.78
C ALA A 98 -6.51 9.42 -17.22
N ILE A 99 -6.27 8.20 -17.74
CA ILE A 99 -5.11 7.38 -17.35
C ILE A 99 -3.81 8.12 -17.63
N LEU A 100 -3.65 8.71 -18.83
CA LEU A 100 -2.42 9.40 -19.20
C LEU A 100 -2.12 10.59 -18.30
N VAL A 101 -3.14 11.35 -17.92
CA VAL A 101 -3.00 12.46 -16.96
C VAL A 101 -2.61 11.96 -15.58
N VAL A 102 -3.24 10.88 -15.08
CA VAL A 102 -2.86 10.28 -13.80
C VAL A 102 -1.43 9.73 -13.84
N MET A 103 -1.02 9.09 -14.94
CA MET A 103 0.35 8.61 -15.13
C MET A 103 1.36 9.75 -15.11
N LEU A 104 1.07 10.85 -15.80
CA LEU A 104 1.93 12.03 -15.80
C LEU A 104 2.01 12.66 -14.40
N LEU A 105 0.87 12.77 -13.71
CA LEU A 105 0.80 13.25 -12.33
C LEU A 105 1.65 12.38 -11.41
N VAL A 106 1.50 11.05 -11.45
CA VAL A 106 2.29 10.10 -10.66
C VAL A 106 3.78 10.20 -10.98
N PHE A 107 4.13 10.35 -12.26
CA PHE A 107 5.51 10.51 -12.70
C PHE A 107 6.14 11.79 -12.14
N VAL A 108 5.44 12.92 -12.20
CA VAL A 108 5.92 14.20 -11.66
C VAL A 108 5.98 14.18 -10.14
N LEU A 109 4.97 13.64 -9.46
CA LEU A 109 5.00 13.46 -8.00
C LEU A 109 6.15 12.56 -7.56
N GLY A 110 6.49 11.56 -8.38
CA GLY A 110 7.64 10.67 -8.19
C GLY A 110 9.00 11.34 -8.14
N PHE A 111 9.09 12.63 -8.50
CA PHE A 111 10.30 13.42 -8.31
C PHE A 111 10.43 13.98 -6.89
N PHE A 112 9.33 14.11 -6.15
CA PHE A 112 9.34 14.77 -4.84
C PHE A 112 9.00 13.82 -3.70
N LEU A 113 8.12 12.85 -3.96
CA LEU A 113 7.57 11.94 -2.97
C LEU A 113 8.12 10.53 -3.15
N ASP A 114 8.19 9.79 -2.04
CA ASP A 114 8.60 8.38 -2.05
C ASP A 114 7.51 7.46 -2.63
N THR A 115 7.89 6.26 -3.09
CA THR A 115 7.01 5.27 -3.73
C THR A 115 5.81 4.96 -2.83
N PHE A 116 6.06 4.69 -1.55
CA PHE A 116 4.98 4.40 -0.59
C PHE A 116 4.07 5.61 -0.37
N GLN A 117 4.60 6.82 -0.37
CA GLN A 117 3.80 8.05 -0.19
C GLN A 117 2.83 8.25 -1.35
N ILE A 118 3.32 8.08 -2.58
CA ILE A 118 2.49 8.25 -3.78
C ILE A 118 1.44 7.15 -3.85
N ILE A 119 1.81 5.89 -3.57
CA ILE A 119 0.85 4.80 -3.55
C ILE A 119 -0.26 5.08 -2.54
N PHE A 120 0.06 5.49 -1.32
CA PHE A 120 -0.97 5.72 -0.30
C PHE A 120 -1.80 6.99 -0.50
N ILE A 121 -1.29 8.00 -1.20
CA ILE A 121 -2.06 9.22 -1.48
C ILE A 121 -2.85 9.08 -2.79
N VAL A 122 -2.18 8.76 -3.89
CA VAL A 122 -2.75 8.85 -5.24
C VAL A 122 -3.64 7.66 -5.56
N VAL A 123 -3.24 6.44 -5.21
CA VAL A 123 -4.00 5.23 -5.59
C VAL A 123 -5.42 5.22 -4.97
N PRO A 124 -5.62 5.53 -3.67
CA PRO A 124 -6.98 5.56 -3.09
C PRO A 124 -7.92 6.60 -3.68
N ILE A 125 -7.37 7.62 -4.35
CA ILE A 125 -8.14 8.71 -4.98
C ILE A 125 -8.38 8.39 -6.46
N ALA A 126 -7.31 8.08 -7.20
CA ALA A 126 -7.36 7.94 -8.65
C ALA A 126 -7.83 6.55 -9.09
N ALA A 127 -7.44 5.47 -8.41
CA ALA A 127 -7.74 4.12 -8.87
C ALA A 127 -9.24 3.80 -8.87
N PRO A 128 -10.04 4.11 -7.81
CA PRO A 128 -11.48 3.87 -7.86
C PRO A 128 -12.16 4.58 -9.03
N VAL A 129 -11.75 5.81 -9.32
CA VAL A 129 -12.30 6.63 -10.42
C VAL A 129 -11.91 6.04 -11.79
N LEU A 130 -10.65 5.66 -11.98
CA LEU A 130 -10.19 5.05 -13.23
C LEU A 130 -10.84 3.68 -13.47
N ILE A 131 -11.03 2.88 -12.42
CA ILE A 131 -11.73 1.59 -12.52
C ILE A 131 -13.21 1.80 -12.89
N GLN A 132 -13.87 2.83 -12.33
CA GLN A 132 -15.23 3.23 -12.74
C GLN A 132 -15.31 3.65 -14.21
N LEU A 133 -14.24 4.25 -14.76
CA LEU A 133 -14.12 4.55 -16.20
C LEU A 133 -13.84 3.30 -17.07
N GLY A 134 -13.77 2.10 -16.49
CA GLY A 134 -13.60 0.83 -17.19
C GLY A 134 -12.15 0.35 -17.30
N VAL A 135 -11.22 0.93 -16.53
CA VAL A 135 -9.81 0.52 -16.54
C VAL A 135 -9.62 -0.76 -15.72
N ASP A 136 -8.88 -1.72 -16.28
CA ASP A 136 -8.53 -2.96 -15.59
C ASP A 136 -7.63 -2.69 -14.36
N PRO A 137 -7.98 -3.17 -13.15
CA PRO A 137 -7.23 -2.91 -11.93
C PRO A 137 -5.80 -3.47 -11.94
N ILE A 138 -5.60 -4.64 -12.57
CA ILE A 138 -4.29 -5.32 -12.61
C ILE A 138 -3.36 -4.52 -13.51
N TRP A 139 -3.82 -4.21 -14.72
CA TRP A 139 -3.08 -3.39 -15.66
C TRP A 139 -2.76 -2.01 -15.09
N LEU A 140 -3.73 -1.36 -14.44
CA LEU A 140 -3.52 -0.07 -13.78
C LEU A 140 -2.43 -0.16 -12.71
N GLY A 141 -2.48 -1.19 -11.85
CA GLY A 141 -1.46 -1.42 -10.83
C GLY A 141 -0.05 -1.64 -11.41
N VAL A 142 0.05 -2.44 -12.48
CA VAL A 142 1.32 -2.68 -13.17
C VAL A 142 1.84 -1.40 -13.82
N MET A 143 0.98 -0.62 -14.49
CA MET A 143 1.33 0.66 -15.11
C MET A 143 1.84 1.67 -14.09
N ILE A 144 1.12 1.86 -12.97
CA ILE A 144 1.56 2.74 -11.87
C ILE A 144 2.91 2.25 -11.32
N GLY A 145 3.07 0.94 -11.13
CA GLY A 145 4.31 0.35 -10.62
C GLY A 145 5.53 0.60 -11.52
N VAL A 146 5.41 0.34 -12.82
CA VAL A 146 6.50 0.59 -13.78
C VAL A 146 6.77 2.10 -13.94
N ASN A 147 5.72 2.92 -13.93
CA ASN A 147 5.85 4.37 -14.00
C ASN A 147 6.60 4.95 -12.78
N LEU A 148 6.27 4.50 -11.56
CA LEU A 148 6.97 4.88 -10.33
C LEU A 148 8.44 4.46 -10.37
N GLN A 149 8.75 3.24 -10.80
CA GLN A 149 10.15 2.80 -10.96
C GLN A 149 10.93 3.69 -11.94
N THR A 150 10.28 4.10 -13.04
CA THR A 150 10.89 4.97 -14.04
C THR A 150 11.20 6.35 -13.47
N SER A 151 10.28 6.92 -12.69
CA SER A 151 10.49 8.19 -11.99
C SER A 151 11.70 8.13 -11.04
N PHE A 152 11.88 7.02 -10.32
CA PHE A 152 12.99 6.81 -9.39
C PHE A 152 14.38 6.73 -10.05
N LEU A 153 14.43 6.52 -11.36
CA LEU A 153 15.65 6.49 -12.17
C LEU A 153 15.90 7.78 -12.95
N THR A 154 14.95 8.73 -12.96
CA THR A 154 15.04 9.94 -13.79
C THR A 154 15.70 11.10 -13.02
N PRO A 155 16.54 11.94 -13.66
CA PRO A 155 17.25 13.04 -12.99
C PRO A 155 16.33 14.27 -12.84
N PRO A 156 15.54 14.31 -11.75
CA PRO A 156 15.64 15.45 -10.81
C PRO A 156 15.85 15.04 -9.35
N PHE A 157 15.54 13.79 -8.97
CA PHE A 157 15.70 13.28 -7.59
C PHE A 157 16.16 11.81 -7.51
N GLY A 158 16.39 11.14 -8.65
CA GLY A 158 16.61 9.69 -8.74
C GLY A 158 17.44 9.08 -7.61
N PHE A 159 16.75 8.59 -6.57
CA PHE A 159 17.37 8.21 -5.29
C PHE A 159 18.45 7.15 -5.48
N ALA A 160 18.24 6.24 -6.43
CA ALA A 160 19.22 5.23 -6.81
C ALA A 160 20.51 5.85 -7.37
N LEU A 161 20.40 6.91 -8.18
CA LEU A 161 21.54 7.62 -8.77
C LEU A 161 22.30 8.42 -7.71
N PHE A 162 21.59 9.05 -6.77
CA PHE A 162 22.22 9.76 -5.65
C PHE A 162 22.86 8.81 -4.64
N TYR A 163 22.26 7.64 -4.39
CA TYR A 163 22.87 6.59 -3.58
C TYR A 163 24.17 6.08 -4.22
N LEU A 164 24.14 5.80 -5.53
CA LEU A 164 25.34 5.46 -6.30
C LEU A 164 26.39 6.57 -6.25
N ARG A 165 25.98 7.84 -6.35
CA ARG A 165 26.91 8.97 -6.20
C ARG A 165 27.53 9.03 -4.81
N GLY A 166 26.77 8.70 -3.75
CA GLY A 166 27.26 8.65 -2.37
C GLY A 166 28.23 7.49 -2.11
N ALA A 167 28.00 6.34 -2.74
CA ALA A 167 28.90 5.18 -2.67
C ALA A 167 30.13 5.29 -3.59
N ALA A 168 30.01 6.00 -4.71
CA ALA A 168 31.10 6.22 -5.66
C ALA A 168 32.08 7.27 -5.12
N LYS A 169 33.38 6.91 -5.10
CA LYS A 169 34.47 7.86 -4.84
C LYS A 169 34.38 9.03 -5.84
N ALA A 170 34.91 10.20 -5.45
CA ALA A 170 34.85 11.47 -6.21
C ALA A 170 35.44 11.45 -7.65
N VAL A 171 35.87 10.28 -8.13
CA VAL A 171 36.40 10.02 -9.47
C VAL A 171 35.29 10.04 -10.54
N ILE A 172 34.06 9.64 -10.19
CA ILE A 172 32.95 9.56 -11.15
C ILE A 172 32.15 10.87 -11.13
N LYS A 173 32.00 11.51 -12.30
CA LYS A 173 31.18 12.72 -12.43
C LYS A 173 29.70 12.35 -12.40
N THR A 174 28.87 13.22 -11.82
CA THR A 174 27.40 13.03 -11.80
C THR A 174 26.82 12.84 -13.20
N ALA A 175 27.39 13.51 -14.21
CA ALA A 175 26.99 13.36 -15.61
C ALA A 175 27.21 11.94 -16.15
N ASP A 176 28.25 11.23 -15.70
CA ASP A 176 28.54 9.86 -16.14
C ASP A 176 27.54 8.88 -15.52
N ILE A 177 27.12 9.13 -14.28
CA ILE A 177 26.04 8.37 -13.61
C ILE A 177 24.72 8.56 -14.37
N TYR A 178 24.38 9.79 -14.76
CA TYR A 178 23.15 10.07 -15.49
C TYR A 178 23.15 9.48 -16.90
N ARG A 179 24.28 9.55 -17.61
CA ARG A 179 24.43 8.88 -18.92
C ARG A 179 24.34 7.36 -18.79
N GLY A 180 24.86 6.79 -17.72
CA GLY A 180 24.74 5.36 -17.43
C GLY A 180 23.31 4.92 -17.09
N ALA A 181 22.51 5.80 -16.51
CA ALA A 181 21.10 5.54 -16.17
C ALA A 181 20.15 5.64 -17.36
N LEU A 182 20.46 6.54 -18.31
CA LEU A 182 19.65 6.80 -19.49
C LEU A 182 19.21 5.54 -20.28
N PRO A 183 20.08 4.54 -20.57
CA PRO A 183 19.64 3.33 -21.28
C PRO A 183 18.60 2.53 -20.47
N PHE A 184 18.68 2.51 -19.15
CA PHE A 184 17.69 1.84 -18.30
C PHE A 184 16.36 2.58 -18.29
N VAL A 185 16.39 3.91 -18.22
CA VAL A 185 15.17 4.73 -18.34
C VAL A 185 14.51 4.52 -19.70
N ALA A 186 15.30 4.46 -20.78
CA ALA A 186 14.78 4.16 -22.12
C ALA A 186 14.10 2.79 -22.18
N LEU A 187 14.69 1.75 -21.57
CA LEU A 187 14.06 0.44 -21.46
C LEU A 187 12.75 0.47 -20.67
N GLN A 188 12.66 1.28 -19.61
CA GLN A 188 11.41 1.38 -18.85
C GLN A 188 10.33 2.14 -19.60
N VAL A 189 10.67 3.19 -20.34
CA VAL A 189 9.73 3.86 -21.23
C VAL A 189 9.25 2.91 -22.33
N ILE A 190 10.15 2.11 -22.92
CA ILE A 190 9.75 1.06 -23.88
C ILE A 190 8.81 0.04 -23.21
N GLY A 191 9.11 -0.39 -21.99
CA GLY A 191 8.23 -1.26 -21.20
C GLY A 191 6.86 -0.65 -20.97
N LEU A 192 6.79 0.64 -20.62
CA LEU A 192 5.55 1.36 -20.40
C LEU A 192 4.73 1.49 -21.70
N LEU A 193 5.39 1.77 -22.83
CA LEU A 193 4.75 1.79 -24.14
C LEU A 193 4.24 0.41 -24.55
N LEU A 194 5.02 -0.65 -24.31
CA LEU A 194 4.59 -2.01 -24.57
C LEU A 194 3.36 -2.37 -23.74
N LEU A 195 3.33 -2.01 -22.45
CA LEU A 195 2.16 -2.22 -21.60
C LEU A 195 0.96 -1.40 -22.06
N TRP A 196 1.19 -0.20 -22.58
CA TRP A 196 0.15 0.66 -23.13
C TRP A 196 -0.51 0.06 -24.39
N PHE A 197 0.30 -0.40 -25.34
CA PHE A 197 -0.22 -0.98 -26.59
C PHE A 197 -0.65 -2.44 -26.47
N PHE A 198 -0.07 -3.18 -25.52
CA PHE A 198 -0.30 -4.61 -25.30
C PHE A 198 -0.65 -4.88 -23.83
N PRO A 199 -1.84 -4.46 -23.35
CA PRO A 199 -2.25 -4.65 -21.96
C PRO A 199 -2.28 -6.12 -21.54
N SER A 200 -2.47 -7.03 -22.50
CA SER A 200 -2.44 -8.47 -22.28
C SER A 200 -1.13 -9.00 -21.71
N ILE A 201 -0.01 -8.28 -21.83
CA ILE A 201 1.27 -8.69 -21.23
C ILE A 201 1.17 -8.64 -19.69
N ALA A 202 0.45 -7.65 -19.15
CA ALA A 202 0.24 -7.52 -17.71
C ALA A 202 -0.76 -8.55 -17.18
N THR A 203 -1.80 -8.87 -17.94
CA THR A 203 -2.93 -9.67 -17.44
C THR A 203 -2.81 -11.17 -17.70
N LYS A 204 -2.15 -11.59 -18.80
CA LYS A 204 -2.08 -13.01 -19.17
C LYS A 204 -1.33 -13.89 -18.17
N LEU A 205 -0.25 -13.39 -17.57
CA LEU A 205 0.54 -14.19 -16.63
C LEU A 205 -0.27 -14.48 -15.34
N PRO A 206 -0.92 -13.48 -14.71
CA PRO A 206 -1.89 -13.74 -13.65
C PRO A 206 -3.02 -14.69 -14.05
N ASP A 207 -3.62 -14.51 -15.23
CA ASP A 207 -4.74 -15.33 -15.71
C ASP A 207 -4.37 -16.81 -15.87
N ILE A 208 -3.11 -17.12 -16.15
CA ILE A 208 -2.62 -18.49 -16.32
C ILE A 208 -2.26 -19.11 -14.97
N ILE A 209 -1.66 -18.34 -14.05
CA ILE A 209 -1.15 -18.84 -12.78
C ILE A 209 -2.26 -18.92 -11.72
N TYR A 210 -3.15 -17.92 -11.64
CA TYR A 210 -4.13 -17.77 -10.56
C TYR A 210 -5.57 -18.14 -10.96
N ARG A 211 -5.78 -18.75 -12.14
CA ARG A 211 -7.10 -19.17 -12.64
C ARG A 211 -7.86 -20.14 -11.71
N ALA A 212 -7.19 -20.72 -10.72
CA ALA A 212 -7.79 -21.64 -9.74
C ALA A 212 -8.35 -20.95 -8.47
N GLU A 213 -8.01 -19.69 -8.21
CA GLU A 213 -8.41 -18.98 -6.97
C GLU A 213 -9.40 -17.83 -7.19
N ALA A 214 -9.66 -17.43 -8.44
CA ALA A 214 -10.63 -16.39 -8.76
C ALA A 214 -12.08 -16.91 -8.67
N SER A 215 -12.51 -17.35 -7.47
CA SER A 215 -13.89 -17.09 -7.07
C SER A 215 -13.94 -15.60 -6.76
N PRO A 216 -14.74 -14.79 -7.46
CA PRO A 216 -14.77 -13.36 -7.22
C PRO A 216 -15.25 -13.15 -5.80
N ALA A 217 -14.33 -12.80 -4.89
CA ALA A 217 -14.69 -12.04 -3.71
C ALA A 217 -15.28 -10.75 -4.25
N ALA A 218 -16.59 -10.78 -4.46
CA ALA A 218 -17.38 -9.63 -4.79
C ALA A 218 -16.96 -8.54 -3.81
N ILE A 219 -16.43 -7.45 -4.33
CA ILE A 219 -16.61 -6.15 -3.71
C ILE A 219 -18.11 -5.86 -3.89
N SER A 220 -18.95 -6.62 -3.18
CA SER A 220 -20.36 -6.32 -3.03
C SER A 220 -20.43 -5.24 -1.98
N ALA A 221 -20.66 -4.01 -2.43
CA ALA A 221 -21.39 -3.04 -1.63
C ALA A 221 -22.61 -3.74 -0.99
N PRO A 222 -23.05 -3.37 0.22
CA PRO A 222 -24.23 -3.96 0.82
C PRO A 222 -25.43 -3.66 -0.10
N ALA A 223 -25.81 -4.65 -0.89
CA ALA A 223 -26.96 -4.58 -1.77
C ALA A 223 -28.21 -4.64 -0.87
N ASN A 224 -28.95 -3.54 -0.86
CA ASN A 224 -30.29 -3.49 -0.33
C ASN A 224 -31.20 -4.38 -1.19
N THR A 225 -31.38 -5.64 -0.81
CA THR A 225 -32.41 -6.52 -1.38
C THR A 225 -33.61 -6.58 -0.45
N ASN A 226 -34.63 -5.78 -0.79
CA ASN A 226 -36.00 -6.00 -0.35
C ASN A 226 -36.46 -7.37 -0.88
N GLY A 227 -36.76 -8.30 0.03
CA GLY A 227 -37.20 -9.65 -0.31
C GLY A 227 -37.29 -10.56 0.91
N ASP A 228 -38.24 -10.26 1.78
CA ASP A 228 -38.94 -11.16 2.71
C ASP A 228 -38.16 -12.38 3.28
N SER A 229 -37.44 -12.13 4.38
CA SER A 229 -37.26 -13.12 5.44
C SER A 229 -37.24 -12.38 6.77
N THR A 230 -38.38 -12.33 7.43
CA THR A 230 -38.56 -11.74 8.76
C THR A 230 -37.64 -12.41 9.80
N PRO A 231 -36.67 -11.70 10.40
CA PRO A 231 -36.08 -12.12 11.65
C PRO A 231 -37.02 -11.67 12.77
N LYS A 232 -37.58 -12.61 13.53
CA LYS A 232 -38.33 -12.31 14.77
C LYS A 232 -37.45 -11.45 15.68
N ALA A 233 -37.83 -10.19 15.86
CA ALA A 233 -37.20 -9.29 16.82
C ALA A 233 -37.44 -9.78 18.25
N ARG A 234 -36.36 -9.90 19.03
CA ARG A 234 -36.44 -9.87 20.51
C ARG A 234 -36.76 -8.41 20.90
N PRO A 235 -37.79 -8.15 21.74
CA PRO A 235 -38.09 -6.81 22.18
C PRO A 235 -37.20 -6.43 23.37
N GLY A 236 -36.49 -5.30 23.28
CA GLY A 236 -35.87 -4.62 24.41
C GLY A 236 -34.37 -4.33 24.26
N SER A 237 -34.03 -3.11 23.87
CA SER A 237 -32.78 -2.35 24.15
C SER A 237 -32.67 -1.20 23.13
N GLY A 238 -33.68 -0.33 23.12
CA GLY A 238 -33.69 0.90 22.31
C GLY A 238 -33.32 2.15 23.12
N ASP A 239 -33.17 2.01 24.43
CA ASP A 239 -33.07 3.14 25.36
C ASP A 239 -31.66 3.32 25.98
N ASP A 240 -30.77 2.34 25.83
CA ASP A 240 -29.44 2.33 26.48
C ASP A 240 -28.47 3.41 25.97
N PHE A 241 -28.72 3.99 24.79
CA PHE A 241 -27.80 4.98 24.19
C PHE A 241 -28.11 6.42 24.60
N LYS A 242 -29.33 6.70 25.10
CA LYS A 242 -29.72 8.04 25.59
C LYS A 242 -29.28 8.29 27.04
N ASP A 243 -29.08 7.23 27.82
CA ASP A 243 -28.62 7.32 29.21
C ASP A 243 -27.13 7.70 29.35
N LEU A 244 -26.34 7.60 28.27
CA LEU A 244 -24.92 7.96 28.27
C LEU A 244 -24.66 9.47 28.34
N PHE A 245 -25.65 10.32 28.02
CA PHE A 245 -25.48 11.78 27.95
C PHE A 245 -26.59 12.59 28.65
N GLY A 246 -27.39 11.96 29.52
CA GLY A 246 -28.43 12.62 30.30
C GLY A 246 -27.88 13.34 31.55
N THR A 247 -28.27 14.60 31.75
CA THR A 247 -27.95 15.40 32.93
C THR A 247 -28.42 14.73 34.23
N ARG A 248 -27.45 14.46 35.10
CA ARG A 248 -27.56 13.82 36.40
C ARG A 248 -28.36 14.71 37.38
N ASN A 249 -29.58 14.30 37.76
CA ASN A 249 -30.33 14.89 38.87
C ASN A 249 -30.82 13.80 39.86
N GLU A 250 -30.31 13.94 41.09
CA GLU A 250 -30.88 13.60 42.40
C GLU A 250 -31.67 12.28 42.59
N GLN A 251 -30.98 11.26 43.11
CA GLN A 251 -31.28 10.61 44.40
C GLN A 251 -30.24 9.50 44.65
N ARG A 252 -29.13 9.86 45.29
CA ARG A 252 -28.18 8.88 45.85
C ARG A 252 -28.64 8.53 47.26
N VAL A 253 -29.18 7.33 47.44
CA VAL A 253 -29.14 6.67 48.76
C VAL A 253 -27.71 6.19 48.95
N ALA A 254 -27.05 6.67 50.01
CA ALA A 254 -25.68 6.28 50.34
C ALA A 254 -25.65 4.81 50.81
N PRO A 255 -24.74 3.96 50.31
CA PRO A 255 -24.51 2.64 50.90
C PRO A 255 -23.86 2.81 52.28
N SER A 256 -24.41 2.15 53.29
CA SER A 256 -23.87 2.11 54.65
C SER A 256 -22.50 1.44 54.67
N ASP A 257 -21.54 2.10 55.32
CA ASP A 257 -20.21 1.57 55.62
C ASP A 257 -20.31 0.36 56.56
N ASP A 258 -20.25 -0.86 56.03
CA ASP A 258 -19.97 -2.05 56.83
C ASP A 258 -18.73 -2.79 56.30
N PHE A 259 -17.58 -2.14 56.50
CA PHE A 259 -16.25 -2.70 56.30
C PHE A 259 -15.83 -3.66 57.44
N ARG A 260 -16.75 -4.04 58.34
CA ARG A 260 -16.46 -4.89 59.51
C ARG A 260 -16.69 -6.38 59.27
N ASP A 261 -17.35 -6.77 58.19
CA ASP A 261 -17.62 -8.19 57.89
C ASP A 261 -16.50 -8.88 57.09
N LEU A 262 -15.48 -8.14 56.65
CA LEU A 262 -14.37 -8.69 55.86
C LEU A 262 -13.28 -9.40 56.68
N PHE A 263 -13.38 -9.39 58.02
CA PHE A 263 -12.38 -10.02 58.90
C PHE A 263 -12.98 -10.92 60.01
N SER A 264 -14.23 -11.34 59.89
CA SER A 264 -14.89 -12.17 60.91
C SER A 264 -15.14 -13.62 60.49
N ASP A 265 -14.23 -14.27 59.76
CA ASP A 265 -14.18 -15.74 59.74
C ASP A 265 -12.76 -16.24 59.45
N ARG A 266 -12.08 -16.56 60.56
CA ARG A 266 -10.96 -17.52 60.79
C ARG A 266 -9.78 -17.54 59.83
#